data_AF-A0A1G5U940-F1
#
_entry.id   AF-A0A1G5U940-F1
#
_cell.length_a   1.000
_cell.length_b   1.000
_cell.length_c   1.000
_cell.angle_alpha   90.00
_cell.angle_beta   90.00
_cell.angle_gamma   90.00
#
_symmetry.space_group_name_H-M   'P 1'
#
loop_
_entity.id
_entity.type
_entity.pdbx_description
1 polymer ?
#
loop_
_entity_poly.entity_id
_entity_poly.type
_entity_poly.pdbx_seq_one_letter_code
_entity_poly.pdbx_strand_id
1 'polypeptide(L)'
;MQVLVRDNNVDQALRVLKKKMQREGIFREMKQRKAYEKPSVRKAREKAEAVRRARKQARKTAIREGLIAAPKPKPRFPAGGRRPGFPSPSAAQGQGGNAAGQTPVSPAPAA
;
A
#
# COMPACT_ATOMS: atom_id res chain seq x y z
N MET A 1 -5.16 -2.79 26.13
CA MET A 1 -5.61 -3.98 25.37
C MET A 1 -4.66 -5.13 25.65
N GLN A 2 -5.15 -6.32 26.02
CA GLN A 2 -4.30 -7.48 26.35
C GLN A 2 -4.71 -8.70 25.51
N VAL A 3 -3.73 -9.51 25.09
CA VAL A 3 -3.93 -10.77 24.37
C VAL A 3 -3.17 -11.86 25.09
N LEU A 4 -3.88 -12.92 25.50
CA LEU A 4 -3.28 -14.11 26.11
C LEU A 4 -2.75 -15.00 24.99
N VAL A 5 -1.48 -15.41 25.12
CA VAL A 5 -0.87 -16.39 24.22
C VAL A 5 -1.14 -17.76 24.81
N ARG A 6 -1.67 -18.68 24.00
CA ARG A 6 -1.84 -20.09 24.36
C ARG A 6 -0.95 -20.93 23.46
N ASP A 7 -0.43 -22.02 24.01
CA ASP A 7 0.31 -23.05 23.26
C ASP A 7 1.52 -22.51 22.49
N ASN A 8 2.26 -21.56 23.08
CA ASN A 8 3.41 -20.87 22.48
C ASN A 8 3.15 -20.22 21.11
N ASN A 9 1.89 -19.97 20.76
CA ASN A 9 1.51 -19.44 19.46
C ASN A 9 1.58 -17.91 19.39
N VAL A 10 2.81 -17.39 19.40
CA VAL A 10 3.10 -15.95 19.48
C VAL A 10 2.65 -15.21 18.21
N ASP A 11 2.87 -15.78 17.03
CA ASP A 11 2.53 -15.14 15.75
C ASP A 11 1.03 -14.89 15.59
N GLN A 12 0.20 -15.85 16.00
CA GLN A 12 -1.25 -15.66 15.96
C GLN A 12 -1.70 -14.61 16.97
N ALA A 13 -1.12 -14.61 18.17
CA ALA A 13 -1.42 -13.59 19.18
C ALA A 13 -1.08 -12.18 18.68
N LEU A 14 0.07 -12.00 18.03
CA LEU A 14 0.47 -10.72 17.42
C LEU A 14 -0.51 -10.30 16.29
N ARG A 15 -0.96 -11.26 15.48
CA ARG A 15 -1.94 -10.99 14.42
C ARG A 15 -3.30 -10.57 14.98
N VAL A 16 -3.76 -11.22 16.05
CA VAL A 16 -5.00 -10.87 16.75
C VAL A 16 -4.88 -9.50 17.41
N LEU A 17 -3.77 -9.24 18.10
CA LEU A 17 -3.46 -7.96 18.73
C LEU A 17 -3.53 -6.81 17.71
N LYS A 18 -2.82 -6.95 16.59
CA LYS A 18 -2.84 -5.97 15.49
C LYS A 18 -4.25 -5.74 14.95
N LYS A 19 -5.03 -6.80 14.75
CA LYS A 19 -6.41 -6.71 14.22
C LYS A 19 -7.35 -6.01 15.20
N LYS A 20 -7.22 -6.27 16.51
CA LYS A 20 -8.01 -5.60 17.54
C LYS A 20 -7.62 -4.11 17.67
N MET A 21 -6.33 -3.78 17.67
CA MET A 21 -5.85 -2.38 17.67
C MET A 21 -6.28 -1.61 16.42
N GLN A 22 -6.39 -2.27 15.26
CA GLN A 22 -6.94 -1.66 14.05
C GLN A 22 -8.45 -1.38 14.14
N ARG A 23 -9.21 -2.26 14.81
CA ARG A 23 -10.66 -2.05 15.04
C ARG A 23 -10.91 -0.89 15.98
N GLU A 24 -10.13 -0.80 17.04
CA GLU A 24 -10.15 0.32 17.99
C GLU A 24 -9.64 1.61 17.35
N GLY A 25 -8.96 1.54 16.20
CA GLY A 25 -8.49 2.72 15.46
C GLY A 25 -7.26 3.38 16.08
N ILE A 26 -6.62 2.74 17.06
CA ILE A 26 -5.46 3.27 17.78
C ILE A 26 -4.33 3.64 16.81
N PHE A 27 -4.08 2.82 15.78
CA PHE A 27 -3.07 3.16 14.75
C PHE A 27 -3.39 4.44 13.97
N ARG A 28 -4.67 4.74 13.79
CA ARG A 28 -5.12 5.96 13.10
C ARG A 28 -4.92 7.17 13.99
N GLU A 29 -5.21 7.03 15.28
CA GLU A 29 -4.95 8.07 16.28
C GLU A 29 -3.46 8.31 16.47
N MET A 30 -2.65 7.24 16.62
CA MET A 30 -1.20 7.35 16.72
C MET A 30 -0.62 8.08 15.50
N LYS A 31 -1.15 7.85 14.29
CA LYS A 31 -0.73 8.57 13.09
C LYS A 31 -1.16 10.05 13.10
N GLN A 32 -2.37 10.35 13.59
CA GLN A 32 -2.89 11.72 13.67
C GLN A 32 -2.18 12.54 14.76
N ARG A 33 -1.74 11.91 15.85
CA ARG A 33 -1.08 12.56 16.98
C ARG A 33 0.45 12.68 16.85
N LYS A 34 1.05 12.24 15.73
CA LYS A 34 2.52 12.34 15.53
C LYS A 34 3.05 13.77 15.50
N ALA A 35 2.22 14.72 15.07
CA ALA A 35 2.55 16.13 15.00
C ALA A 35 1.36 16.95 15.49
N TYR A 36 1.63 18.15 16.00
CA TYR A 36 0.58 19.07 16.40
C TYR A 36 -0.24 19.49 15.18
N GLU A 37 -1.52 19.12 15.15
CA GLU A 37 -2.47 19.58 14.15
C GLU A 37 -3.21 20.80 14.69
N LYS A 38 -3.12 21.92 13.97
CA LYS A 38 -3.82 23.15 14.33
C LYS A 38 -5.33 22.87 14.48
N PRO A 39 -6.00 23.38 15.53
CA PRO A 39 -7.40 23.04 15.83
C PRO A 39 -8.38 23.32 14.68
N SER A 40 -8.13 24.35 13.88
CA SER A 40 -8.95 24.65 12.69
C SER A 40 -8.86 23.55 11.62
N VAL A 41 -7.68 22.95 11.44
CA VAL A 41 -7.45 21.86 10.47
C VAL A 41 -8.10 20.57 10.96
N ARG A 42 -7.99 20.29 12.27
CA ARG A 42 -8.67 19.17 12.92
C ARG A 42 -10.19 19.21 12.70
N LYS A 43 -10.81 20.37 12.96
CA LYS A 43 -12.26 20.60 12.74
C LYS A 43 -12.67 20.40 11.28
N ALA A 44 -11.87 20.88 10.32
CA ALA A 44 -12.15 20.71 8.90
C ALA A 44 -12.09 19.24 8.47
N ARG A 45 -11.08 18.48 8.94
CA ARG A 45 -10.94 17.05 8.69
C ARG A 45 -12.08 16.24 9.28
N GLU A 46 -12.45 16.50 10.54
CA GLU A 46 -13.55 15.83 11.22
C GLU A 46 -14.88 16.01 10.47
N LYS A 47 -15.19 17.25 10.06
CA LYS A 47 -16.38 17.57 9.25
C LYS A 47 -16.38 16.83 7.91
N ALA A 48 -15.26 16.86 7.19
CA ALA A 48 -15.14 16.16 5.90
C ALA A 48 -15.27 14.62 6.07
N GLU A 49 -14.71 14.05 7.11
CA GLU A 49 -14.83 12.62 7.41
C GLU A 49 -16.25 12.21 7.81
N ALA A 50 -16.95 13.06 8.58
CA ALA A 50 -18.35 12.84 8.96
C ALA A 50 -19.26 12.84 7.72
N VAL A 51 -19.13 13.84 6.84
CA VAL A 51 -19.89 13.90 5.58
C VAL A 51 -19.61 12.68 4.71
N ARG A 52 -18.33 12.26 4.60
CA ARG A 52 -17.97 11.06 3.84
C ARG A 52 -18.56 9.78 4.45
N ARG A 53 -18.59 9.65 5.77
CA ARG A 53 -19.25 8.51 6.45
C ARG A 53 -20.76 8.51 6.22
N ALA A 54 -21.42 9.66 6.39
CA ALA A 54 -22.86 9.80 6.21
C ALA A 54 -23.29 9.43 4.79
N ARG A 55 -22.60 9.95 3.75
CA ARG A 55 -22.85 9.59 2.35
C ARG A 55 -22.69 8.09 2.10
N LYS A 56 -21.70 7.46 2.74
CA LYS A 56 -21.46 6.02 2.61
C LYS A 56 -22.52 5.19 3.33
N GLN A 57 -23.03 5.65 4.47
CA GLN A 57 -24.13 5.01 5.19
C GLN A 57 -25.43 5.13 4.40
N ALA A 58 -25.80 6.33 3.96
CA ALA A 58 -26.99 6.56 3.14
C ALA A 58 -26.99 5.70 1.87
N ARG A 59 -25.85 5.61 1.17
CA ARG A 59 -25.72 4.72 0.00
C ARG A 59 -25.93 3.25 0.35
N LYS A 60 -25.44 2.78 1.50
CA LYS A 60 -25.63 1.38 1.93
C LYS A 60 -27.07 1.10 2.32
N THR A 61 -27.72 2.05 2.98
CA THR A 61 -29.14 1.97 3.36
C THR A 61 -30.02 1.92 2.12
N ALA A 62 -29.82 2.83 1.16
CA ALA A 62 -30.57 2.86 -0.10
C ALA A 62 -30.38 1.59 -0.96
N ILE A 63 -29.20 0.95 -0.92
CA ILE A 63 -28.98 -0.35 -1.59
C ILE A 63 -29.72 -1.47 -0.85
N ARG A 64 -29.73 -1.46 0.49
CA ARG A 64 -30.44 -2.46 1.30
C ARG A 64 -31.95 -2.37 1.10
N GLU A 65 -32.46 -1.15 1.00
CA GLU A 65 -33.88 -0.85 0.79
C GLU A 65 -34.29 -0.91 -0.69
N GLY A 66 -33.38 -1.32 -1.59
CA GLY A 66 -33.70 -1.59 -3.00
C GLY A 66 -33.92 -0.35 -3.89
N LEU A 67 -33.83 0.86 -3.33
CA LEU A 67 -34.00 2.14 -4.06
C LEU A 67 -32.89 2.41 -5.08
N ILE A 68 -31.73 1.78 -4.94
CA ILE A 68 -30.59 1.94 -5.86
C ILE A 68 -30.02 0.55 -6.20
N ALA A 69 -29.82 0.28 -7.50
CA ALA A 69 -29.16 -0.93 -7.97
C ALA A 69 -27.77 -1.09 -7.34
N ALA A 70 -27.51 -2.24 -6.73
CA ALA A 70 -26.23 -2.51 -6.11
C ALA A 70 -25.10 -2.33 -7.15
N PRO A 71 -24.02 -1.59 -6.83
CA PRO A 71 -22.89 -1.46 -7.74
C PRO A 71 -22.31 -2.84 -8.03
N LYS A 72 -22.14 -3.18 -9.31
CA LYS A 72 -21.59 -4.47 -9.74
C LYS A 72 -20.27 -4.75 -8.98
N PRO A 73 -20.12 -5.93 -8.34
CA PRO A 73 -18.93 -6.23 -7.56
C PRO A 73 -17.70 -6.22 -8.47
N LYS A 74 -16.66 -5.49 -8.06
CA LYS A 74 -15.38 -5.51 -8.76
C LYS A 74 -14.83 -6.95 -8.73
N PRO A 75 -14.27 -7.48 -9.83
CA PRO A 75 -13.71 -8.83 -9.83
C PRO A 75 -12.64 -8.93 -8.75
N ARG A 76 -12.92 -9.74 -7.74
CA ARG A 76 -11.93 -10.10 -6.72
C ARG A 76 -11.04 -11.14 -7.38
N PHE A 77 -9.91 -10.71 -7.94
CA PHE A 77 -8.85 -11.65 -8.26
C PHE A 77 -8.54 -12.44 -6.98
N PRO A 78 -8.56 -13.79 -7.02
CA PRO A 78 -8.25 -14.59 -5.85
C PRO A 78 -6.85 -14.20 -5.35
N ALA A 79 -6.75 -13.93 -4.06
CA ALA A 79 -5.49 -13.61 -3.41
C ALA A 79 -4.52 -14.78 -3.62
N GLY A 80 -3.58 -14.60 -4.55
CA GLY A 80 -2.62 -15.61 -5.00
C GLY A 80 -1.94 -15.25 -6.33
N GLY A 81 -2.54 -14.40 -7.16
CA GLY A 81 -1.90 -13.92 -8.40
C GLY A 81 -0.98 -12.73 -8.15
N ARG A 82 0.33 -12.89 -8.37
CA ARG A 82 1.24 -11.77 -8.69
C ARG A 82 0.53 -10.85 -9.68
N ARG A 83 0.36 -9.57 -9.32
CA ARG A 83 -0.02 -8.54 -10.30
C ARG A 83 1.03 -8.62 -11.41
N PRO A 84 0.67 -8.65 -12.71
CA PRO A 84 1.67 -8.58 -13.78
C PRO A 84 2.52 -7.33 -13.53
N GLY A 85 3.80 -7.54 -13.25
CA GLY A 85 4.74 -6.46 -13.00
C GLY A 85 4.83 -5.62 -14.25
N PHE A 86 4.42 -4.37 -14.17
CA PHE A 86 4.82 -3.37 -15.15
C PHE A 86 6.34 -3.28 -15.06
N PRO A 87 7.11 -3.44 -16.16
CA PRO A 87 8.56 -3.35 -16.08
C PRO A 87 8.94 -1.92 -15.67
N SER A 88 9.55 -1.79 -14.49
CA SER A 88 10.16 -0.53 -14.05
C SER A 88 11.35 -0.21 -14.96
N PRO A 89 11.42 0.98 -15.59
CA PRO A 89 12.52 1.33 -16.49
C PRO A 89 13.73 1.82 -15.68
N SER A 90 14.35 0.94 -14.89
CA SER A 90 15.58 1.28 -14.17
C SER A 90 16.43 0.03 -13.96
N ALA A 91 17.00 -0.47 -15.05
CA ALA A 91 18.08 -1.45 -15.05
C ALA A 91 18.88 -1.37 -16.36
N ALA A 92 19.18 -0.16 -16.82
CA ALA A 92 20.11 0.09 -17.92
C ALA A 92 21.29 0.91 -17.39
N GLN A 93 22.04 0.34 -16.46
CA GLN A 93 23.38 0.81 -16.09
C GLN A 93 24.18 -0.33 -15.48
N GLY A 94 25.27 -0.69 -16.14
CA GLY A 94 26.42 -1.34 -15.52
C GLY A 94 26.52 -2.85 -15.71
N GLN A 95 27.12 -3.26 -16.84
CA GLN A 95 28.17 -4.29 -16.78
C GLN A 95 29.09 -4.12 -17.99
N GLY A 96 30.28 -3.60 -17.69
CA GLY A 96 31.42 -3.67 -18.59
C GLY A 96 31.87 -5.12 -18.74
N GLY A 97 32.12 -5.50 -19.98
CA GLY A 97 32.84 -6.72 -20.35
C GLY A 97 33.80 -6.35 -21.46
N ASN A 98 35.10 -6.36 -21.15
CA ASN A 98 36.18 -6.18 -22.10
C ASN A 98 36.06 -7.21 -23.23
N ALA A 99 35.86 -6.75 -24.46
CA ALA A 99 36.06 -7.54 -25.66
C ALA A 99 37.15 -6.86 -26.48
N ALA A 100 38.27 -7.57 -26.63
CA ALA A 100 39.44 -7.19 -27.38
C ALA A 100 39.04 -6.76 -28.81
N GLY A 101 39.03 -5.44 -29.04
CA GLY A 101 39.02 -4.84 -30.36
C GLY A 101 40.45 -4.70 -30.86
N GLN A 102 40.87 -5.64 -31.70
CA GLN A 102 42.07 -5.54 -32.52
C GLN A 102 42.03 -4.23 -33.32
N THR A 103 43.00 -3.35 -33.09
CA THR A 103 43.31 -2.26 -34.01
C THR A 103 44.47 -2.69 -34.90
N PRO A 104 44.27 -2.88 -36.22
CA PRO A 104 45.40 -2.93 -37.13
C PRO A 104 45.94 -1.51 -37.32
N VAL A 105 47.12 -1.23 -36.77
CA VAL A 105 47.92 -0.07 -37.17
C VAL A 105 48.80 -0.48 -38.36
N SER A 106 48.52 0.16 -39.49
CA SER A 106 49.28 0.04 -40.74
C SER A 106 50.75 0.47 -40.59
N PRO A 107 51.64 -0.01 -41.48
CA PRO A 107 53.10 0.01 -41.30
C PRO A 107 53.77 1.28 -41.84
N ALA A 108 54.93 1.65 -41.26
CA ALA A 108 55.91 2.55 -41.88
C ALA A 108 57.32 2.36 -41.27
N PRO A 109 58.40 2.73 -42.00
CA PRO A 109 59.66 1.99 -42.06
C PRO A 109 60.84 2.67 -41.34
N ALA A 110 61.91 1.93 -41.01
CA ALA A 110 63.31 2.40 -41.09
C ALA A 110 64.35 1.33 -40.69
N ALA A 111 65.49 1.40 -41.40
CA ALA A 111 66.79 0.73 -41.24
C ALA A 111 66.93 -0.72 -41.69
#